data_AF-A0A8S0RWS4-F1
#
_entry.id   AF-A0A8S0RWS4-F1
#
_cell.length_a   1.000
_cell.length_b   1.000
_cell.length_c   1.000
_cell.angle_alpha   90.00
_cell.angle_beta   90.00
_cell.angle_gamma   90.00
#
_symmetry.space_group_name_H-M   'P 1'
#
loop_
_entity.id
_entity.type
_entity.pdbx_description
1 polymer ?
#
loop_
_entity_poly.entity_id
_entity_poly.type
_entity_poly.pdbx_seq_one_letter_code
_entity_poly.pdbx_strand_id
1 'polypeptide(L)'
;EEPIPDDSGILTLSSAGKLTIRGNGSDPIELYAGGSGTNITATLLNSGNFVVREMNIKGSAGRILWESFGYPTDTLLSGMKLGVNHRTGRNWRLTS
;
A
#
# COMPACT_ATOMS: atom_id res chain seq x y z
N GLU A 1 14.97 -4.24 -1.69
CA GLU A 1 13.94 -4.57 -2.70
C GLU A 1 13.81 -6.07 -2.82
N GLU A 2 12.67 -6.56 -3.28
CA GLU A 2 12.38 -7.99 -3.48
C GLU A 2 11.79 -8.17 -4.88
N PRO A 3 12.59 -8.55 -5.89
CA PRO A 3 12.17 -8.54 -7.29
C PRO A 3 11.39 -9.80 -7.68
N ILE A 4 10.44 -9.65 -8.60
CA ILE A 4 9.90 -10.78 -9.38
C ILE A 4 10.80 -10.95 -10.62
N PRO A 5 11.42 -12.13 -10.83
CA PRO A 5 12.49 -12.30 -11.81
C PRO A 5 12.00 -12.38 -13.27
N ASP A 6 10.70 -12.51 -13.49
CA ASP A 6 10.05 -12.68 -14.79
C ASP A 6 8.82 -11.75 -14.94
N ASP A 7 8.08 -11.88 -16.04
CA ASP A 7 6.90 -11.09 -16.35
C ASP A 7 5.59 -11.64 -15.73
N SER A 8 5.70 -12.59 -14.79
CA SER A 8 4.54 -13.25 -14.17
C SER A 8 3.91 -12.48 -13.00
N GLY A 9 4.42 -11.27 -12.71
CA GLY A 9 4.01 -10.47 -11.56
C GLY A 9 2.53 -10.10 -11.60
N ILE A 10 1.79 -10.51 -10.57
CA ILE A 10 0.36 -10.19 -10.38
C ILE A 10 0.18 -9.49 -9.04
N LEU A 11 -0.45 -8.31 -9.07
CA LEU A 11 -0.92 -7.61 -7.88
C LEU A 11 -2.34 -8.05 -7.53
N THR A 12 -2.53 -8.54 -6.31
CA THR A 12 -3.82 -9.07 -5.84
C THR A 12 -4.25 -8.39 -4.53
N LEU A 13 -5.53 -8.00 -4.47
CA LEU A 13 -6.22 -7.63 -3.25
C LEU A 13 -7.22 -8.74 -2.88
N SER A 14 -7.02 -9.38 -1.72
CA SER A 14 -7.92 -10.45 -1.26
C SER A 14 -9.22 -9.90 -0.69
N SER A 15 -10.23 -10.76 -0.52
CA SER A 15 -11.48 -10.42 0.18
C SER A 15 -11.27 -10.02 1.65
N ALA A 16 -10.14 -10.42 2.26
CA ALA A 16 -9.73 -10.00 3.60
C ALA A 16 -8.95 -8.66 3.59
N GLY A 17 -8.84 -8.00 2.44
CA GLY A 17 -8.10 -6.73 2.29
C GLY A 17 -6.58 -6.89 2.29
N LYS A 18 -6.06 -8.11 2.18
CA LYS A 18 -4.62 -8.37 2.09
C LYS A 18 -4.12 -7.99 0.70
N LEU A 19 -3.06 -7.17 0.64
CA LEU A 19 -2.45 -6.71 -0.61
C LEU A 19 -1.11 -7.43 -0.81
N THR A 20 -1.00 -8.20 -1.90
CA THR A 20 0.20 -9.00 -2.21
C THR A 20 0.59 -8.90 -3.68
N ILE A 21 1.88 -8.98 -3.96
CA ILE A 21 2.42 -9.28 -5.30
C ILE A 21 2.82 -10.75 -5.34
N ARG A 22 2.51 -11.45 -6.43
CA ARG A 22 2.90 -12.85 -6.63
C ARG A 22 3.55 -13.02 -8.00
N GLY A 23 4.64 -13.77 -8.04
CA GLY A 23 5.23 -14.31 -9.26
C GLY A 23 5.01 -15.82 -9.35
N ASN A 24 5.35 -16.40 -10.48
CA ASN A 24 5.28 -17.83 -10.71
C ASN A 24 6.28 -18.56 -9.81
N GLY A 25 5.82 -19.60 -9.12
CA GLY A 25 6.67 -20.44 -8.25
C GLY A 25 7.36 -19.71 -7.08
N SER A 26 6.98 -18.46 -6.78
CA SER A 26 7.58 -17.63 -5.73
C SER A 26 6.61 -17.40 -4.57
N ASP A 27 7.16 -17.19 -3.37
CA ASP A 27 6.36 -16.79 -2.22
C ASP A 27 5.73 -15.40 -2.46
N PRO A 28 4.50 -15.15 -1.99
CA PRO A 28 3.86 -13.84 -2.15
C PRO A 28 4.58 -12.74 -1.36
N ILE A 29 4.93 -11.65 -2.03
CA ILE A 29 5.43 -10.43 -1.39
C ILE A 29 4.23 -9.71 -0.75
N GLU A 30 4.24 -9.57 0.57
CA GLU A 30 3.17 -8.92 1.32
C GLU A 30 3.42 -7.41 1.46
N LEU A 31 2.55 -6.60 0.84
CA LEU A 31 2.59 -5.14 0.97
C LEU A 31 1.76 -4.66 2.18
N TYR A 32 0.65 -5.34 2.43
CA TYR A 32 -0.24 -5.10 3.56
C TYR A 32 -0.93 -6.39 3.97
N ALA A 33 -0.82 -6.75 5.25
CA ALA A 33 -1.38 -7.98 5.82
C ALA A 33 -2.91 -8.09 5.74
N GLY A 34 -3.59 -6.97 5.49
CA GLY A 34 -5.04 -6.86 5.59
C GLY A 34 -5.48 -6.37 6.97
N GLY A 35 -6.77 -6.11 7.10
CA GLY A 35 -7.38 -5.58 8.31
C GLY A 35 -8.84 -5.98 8.42
N SER A 36 -9.41 -5.87 9.63
CA SER A 36 -10.83 -6.06 9.82
C SER A 36 -11.58 -4.88 9.21
N GLY A 37 -12.12 -5.09 8.02
CA GLY A 37 -12.92 -4.13 7.27
C GLY A 37 -13.84 -4.85 6.29
N THR A 38 -14.96 -4.21 5.96
CA THR A 38 -15.89 -4.67 4.92
C THR A 38 -15.79 -3.76 3.71
N ASN A 39 -15.99 -4.32 2.51
CA ASN A 39 -15.98 -3.57 1.25
C ASN A 39 -14.66 -2.80 1.00
N ILE A 40 -13.55 -3.55 0.93
CA ILE A 40 -12.19 -3.00 0.80
C ILE A 40 -11.83 -2.83 -0.67
N THR A 41 -11.22 -1.69 -1.00
CA THR A 41 -10.76 -1.37 -2.36
C THR A 41 -9.33 -0.84 -2.32
N ALA A 42 -8.60 -1.09 -3.41
CA ALA A 42 -7.34 -0.41 -3.67
C ALA A 42 -7.58 0.71 -4.70
N THR A 43 -7.03 1.90 -4.46
CA THR A 43 -7.25 3.07 -5.34
C THR A 43 -5.94 3.85 -5.48
N LEU A 44 -5.55 4.15 -6.72
CA LEU A 44 -4.51 5.14 -7.00
C LEU A 44 -5.15 6.53 -7.03
N LEU A 45 -4.78 7.38 -6.09
CA LEU A 45 -5.28 8.75 -6.01
C LEU A 45 -4.53 9.66 -7.00
N ASN A 46 -5.15 10.78 -7.39
CA ASN A 46 -4.53 11.78 -8.27
C ASN A 46 -3.24 12.40 -7.71
N SER A 47 -3.01 12.29 -6.39
CA SER A 47 -1.75 12.70 -5.75
C SER A 47 -0.59 11.73 -6.02
N GLY A 48 -0.86 10.55 -6.58
CA GLY A 48 0.10 9.44 -6.70
C GLY A 48 0.10 8.51 -5.48
N ASN A 49 -0.70 8.78 -4.45
CA ASN A 49 -0.81 7.90 -3.29
C ASN A 49 -1.68 6.67 -3.64
N PHE A 50 -1.11 5.47 -3.51
CA PHE A 50 -1.83 4.22 -3.67
C PHE A 50 -2.35 3.77 -2.31
N VAL A 51 -3.67 3.69 -2.16
CA VAL A 51 -4.32 3.43 -0.87
C VAL A 51 -5.16 2.17 -0.90
N VAL A 52 -5.14 1.41 0.20
CA VAL A 52 -6.14 0.40 0.52
C VAL A 52 -7.11 1.02 1.52
N ARG A 53 -8.39 1.04 1.20
CA ARG A 53 -9.42 1.71 2.00
C ARG A 53 -10.75 0.99 1.99
N GLU A 54 -11.53 1.23 3.03
CA GLU A 54 -12.94 0.83 3.08
C GLU A 54 -13.78 1.74 2.19
N MET A 55 -14.82 1.18 1.58
CA MET A 55 -15.88 1.92 0.91
C MET A 55 -17.16 1.82 1.73
N ASN A 56 -17.79 2.95 2.00
CA ASN A 56 -19.06 2.93 2.72
C ASN A 56 -20.21 2.42 1.83
N ILE A 57 -21.37 2.18 2.44
CA ILE A 57 -22.57 1.67 1.74
C ILE A 57 -23.06 2.55 0.58
N LYS A 58 -22.64 3.83 0.56
CA LYS A 58 -22.96 4.79 -0.51
C LYS A 58 -21.89 4.81 -1.62
N GLY A 59 -20.91 3.92 -1.57
CA GLY A 59 -19.81 3.84 -2.55
C GLY A 59 -18.78 4.97 -2.42
N SER A 60 -18.79 5.72 -1.32
CA SER A 60 -17.84 6.81 -1.09
C SER A 60 -16.67 6.38 -0.21
N ALA A 61 -15.56 7.09 -0.37
CA ALA A 61 -14.30 6.80 0.30
C ALA A 61 -14.48 6.79 1.82
N GLY A 62 -14.16 5.66 2.44
CA GLY A 62 -14.13 5.47 3.88
C GLY A 62 -12.71 5.58 4.43
N ARG A 63 -12.48 4.86 5.53
CA ARG A 63 -11.21 4.84 6.26
C ARG A 63 -10.09 4.26 5.41
N ILE A 64 -8.95 4.93 5.41
CA ILE A 64 -7.71 4.41 4.83
C ILE A 64 -7.11 3.39 5.81
N LEU A 65 -6.83 2.19 5.30
CA LEU A 65 -6.24 1.07 6.04
C LEU A 65 -4.74 0.99 5.84
N TRP A 66 -4.28 1.32 4.63
CA TRP A 66 -2.87 1.35 4.24
C TRP A 66 -2.66 2.36 3.11
N GLU A 67 -1.47 2.97 3.05
CA GLU A 67 -1.11 3.93 2.02
C GLU A 67 0.38 3.81 1.62
N SER A 68 0.68 3.94 0.33
CA SER A 68 2.04 3.88 -0.20
C SER A 68 2.90 5.06 0.27
N PHE A 69 2.29 6.22 0.54
CA PHE A 69 3.01 7.40 1.05
C PHE A 69 3.64 7.20 2.43
N GLY A 70 3.23 6.15 3.16
CA GLY A 70 3.94 5.74 4.38
C GLY A 70 5.32 5.13 4.10
N TYR A 71 5.57 4.63 2.90
CA TYR A 71 6.75 3.84 2.52
C TYR A 71 7.48 4.50 1.33
N PRO A 72 8.14 5.65 1.55
CA PRO A 72 8.87 6.33 0.49
C PRO A 72 10.04 5.51 -0.05
N THR A 73 10.36 5.70 -1.34
CA THR A 73 11.53 5.15 -2.03
C THR A 73 12.60 6.25 -2.21
N ASP A 74 12.99 6.58 -3.44
CA ASP A 74 13.95 7.60 -3.81
C ASP A 74 13.33 8.98 -4.06
N THR A 75 12.00 9.05 -4.17
CA THR A 75 11.26 10.23 -4.64
C THR A 75 10.25 10.72 -3.60
N LEU A 76 10.20 12.05 -3.41
CA LEU A 76 9.22 12.72 -2.55
C LEU A 76 8.16 13.44 -3.40
N LEU A 77 6.91 12.98 -3.30
CA LEU A 77 5.75 13.60 -3.94
C LEU A 77 5.03 14.56 -2.98
N SER A 78 4.24 15.48 -3.55
CA SER A 78 3.40 16.39 -2.77
C SER A 78 2.41 15.61 -1.90
N GLY A 79 2.44 15.86 -0.58
CA GLY A 79 1.62 15.17 0.42
C GLY A 79 2.34 14.02 1.16
N MET A 80 3.51 13.59 0.71
CA MET A 80 4.36 12.66 1.47
C MET A 80 4.98 13.35 2.69
N LYS A 81 5.36 12.55 3.69
CA LYS A 81 6.05 13.03 4.90
C LYS A 81 7.52 12.61 4.84
N LEU A 82 8.40 13.48 5.32
CA LEU A 82 9.83 13.22 5.50
C LEU A 82 10.22 13.57 6.94
N GLY A 83 11.11 12.79 7.54
CA GLY A 83 11.54 12.95 8.92
C GLY A 83 10.92 11.93 9.88
N VAL A 84 10.96 12.21 11.17
CA VAL A 84 10.59 11.25 12.23
C VAL A 84 9.21 11.56 12.80
N ASN A 85 8.34 10.55 12.81
CA ASN A 85 7.12 10.58 13.60
C ASN A 85 7.46 10.29 15.07
N HIS A 86 7.62 11.32 15.90
CA HIS A 86 7.97 11.16 17.31
C HIS A 86 6.93 10.39 18.14
N ARG A 87 5.68 10.27 17.69
CA ARG A 87 4.65 9.48 18.38
C ARG A 87 4.79 7.98 18.11
N THR A 88 5.13 7.59 16.89
CA THR A 88 5.21 6.17 16.48
C THR A 88 6.65 5.67 16.31
N GLY A 89 7.65 6.56 16.43
CA GLY A 89 9.06 6.27 16.14
C GLY A 89 9.38 6.05 14.66
N ARG A 90 8.40 6.20 13.75
CA ARG A 90 8.58 5.89 12.32
C ARG A 90 9.47 6.94 11.67
N ASN A 91 10.55 6.51 11.02
CA ASN A 91 11.42 7.39 10.24
C ASN A 91 11.05 7.30 8.76
N TRP A 92 10.49 8.37 8.20
CA TRP A 92 10.27 8.52 6.77
C TRP A 92 11.52 9.14 6.13
N ARG A 93 12.24 8.35 5.36
CA ARG A 93 13.48 8.74 4.69
C ARG A 93 13.45 8.27 3.25
N LEU A 94 14.18 8.96 2.39
CA LEU A 94 14.43 8.51 1.04
C LEU A 94 15.61 7.54 1.02
N THR A 95 15.58 6.57 0.11
CA THR A 95 16.67 5.63 -0.14
C THR A 95 16.88 5.51 -1.64
N SER A 96 18.14 5.59 -2.06
CA SER A 96 18.58 5.32 -3.43
C SER A 96 18.89 3.84 -3.63
#